data_AF-A0A382RRF0-F1
#
_entry.id   AF-A0A382RRF0-F1
#
_cell.length_a   1.000
_cell.length_b   1.000
_cell.length_c   1.000
_cell.angle_alpha   90.00
_cell.angle_beta   90.00
_cell.angle_gamma   90.00
#
_symmetry.space_group_name_H-M   'P 1'
#
loop_
_entity.id
_entity.type
_entity.pdbx_description
1 polymer ?
#
loop_
_entity_poly.entity_id
_entity_poly.type
_entity_poly.pdbx_seq_one_letter_code
_entity_poly.pdbx_strand_id
1 'polypeptide(L)' 'MAYRRVCSMDDLWQGEMDLFEVEGRKILLLHTSKGEIRACDPRCPHQEFQLIDGDFDGETLICSA' A
#
# COMPACT_ATOMS: atom_id res chain seq x y z
N MET A 1 -2.93 -19.08 10.94
CA MET A 1 -2.54 -17.78 10.37
C MET A 1 -1.13 -17.47 10.82
N ALA A 2 -0.22 -17.20 9.90
CA ALA A 2 1.15 -16.83 10.21
C ALA A 2 1.37 -15.37 9.84
N TYR A 3 1.97 -14.60 10.74
CA TYR A 3 2.35 -13.22 10.46
C TYR A 3 3.72 -13.19 9.79
N ARG A 4 3.89 -12.29 8.83
CA ARG A 4 5.17 -11.98 8.21
C ARG A 4 5.47 -10.50 8.44
N ARG A 5 6.73 -10.21 8.79
CA ARG A 5 7.21 -8.83 8.89
C ARG A 5 7.40 -8.28 7.47
N VAL A 6 6.93 -7.06 7.24
CA VAL A 6 7.09 -6.35 5.95
C VAL A 6 8.22 -5.34 6.05
N CYS A 7 8.05 -4.32 6.88
CA CYS A 7 9.00 -3.23 7.09
C CYS A 7 8.93 -2.73 8.56
N SER A 8 9.66 -1.67 8.87
CA SER A 8 9.48 -0.84 10.07
C SER A 8 8.52 0.33 9.78
N MET A 9 8.05 1.01 10.82
CA MET A 9 7.23 2.22 10.66
C MET A 9 8.04 3.41 10.09
N ASP A 10 9.37 3.38 10.22
CA ASP A 10 10.25 4.43 9.71
C ASP A 10 10.44 4.32 8.17
N ASP A 11 10.12 3.16 7.59
CA ASP A 11 10.20 2.90 6.15
C ASP A 11 8.97 3.42 5.37
N LEU A 12 7.87 3.76 6.04
CA LEU A 12 6.64 4.27 5.40
C LEU A 12 6.01 5.39 6.23
N TRP A 13 6.12 6.63 5.77
CA TRP A 13 5.66 7.77 6.54
C TRP A 13 4.14 7.92 6.50
N GLN A 14 3.61 8.61 7.52
CA GLN A 14 2.19 8.87 7.63
C GLN A 14 1.69 9.72 6.46
N GLY A 15 0.63 9.26 5.81
CA GLY A 15 0.08 9.86 4.59
C GLY A 15 0.65 9.28 3.30
N GLU A 16 1.62 8.37 3.38
CA GLU A 16 2.26 7.78 2.20
C GLU A 16 1.79 6.34 1.94
N MET A 17 2.08 5.88 0.72
CA MET A 17 1.94 4.49 0.32
C MET A 17 3.21 4.02 -0.37
N ASP A 18 3.55 2.74 -0.24
CA ASP A 18 4.68 2.14 -0.96
C ASP A 18 4.49 0.64 -1.21
N LEU A 19 5.21 0.13 -2.20
CA LEU A 19 5.25 -1.26 -2.61
C LEU A 19 6.29 -2.06 -1.84
N PHE A 20 5.86 -3.16 -1.24
CA PHE A 20 6.74 -4.11 -0.58
C PHE A 20 6.61 -5.49 -1.19
N GLU A 21 7.71 -6.26 -1.19
CA GLU A 21 7.70 -7.67 -1.58
C GLU A 21 7.96 -8.54 -0.36
N VAL A 22 7.04 -9.47 -0.09
CA VAL A 22 7.12 -10.40 1.03
C VAL A 22 6.93 -11.81 0.50
N GLU A 23 7.96 -12.64 0.61
CA GLU A 23 7.96 -14.03 0.12
C GLU A 23 7.53 -14.15 -1.37
N GLY A 24 7.97 -13.23 -2.22
CA GLY A 24 7.65 -13.20 -3.65
C GLY A 24 6.27 -12.64 -3.99
N ARG A 25 5.51 -12.14 -3.00
CA ARG A 25 4.23 -11.45 -3.22
C ARG A 25 4.40 -9.95 -3.02
N LYS A 26 4.02 -9.17 -4.03
CA LYS A 26 3.90 -7.72 -3.91
C LYS A 26 2.64 -7.34 -3.14
N ILE A 27 2.78 -6.39 -2.21
CA ILE A 27 1.70 -5.79 -1.44
C ILE A 27 1.88 -4.28 -1.45
N LEU A 28 0.78 -3.54 -1.57
CA LEU A 28 0.78 -2.11 -1.37
C LEU A 28 0.43 -1.83 0.09
N LEU A 29 1.31 -1.16 0.81
CA LEU A 29 1.03 -0.65 2.15
C LEU A 29 0.63 0.82 2.07
N LEU A 30 -0.36 1.20 2.87
CA LEU A 30 -0.80 2.57 3.04
C LEU A 30 -0.74 2.93 4.51
N HIS A 31 -0.06 4.02 4.84
CA HIS A 31 -0.05 4.59 6.16
C HIS A 31 -1.02 5.76 6.19
N THR A 32 -2.19 5.55 6.77
CA THR A 32 -3.27 6.55 6.73
C THR A 32 -2.90 7.77 7.56
N SER A 33 -3.52 8.91 7.26
CA SER A 33 -3.44 10.14 8.04
C SER A 33 -3.90 9.96 9.50
N LYS A 34 -4.62 8.88 9.82
CA LYS A 34 -5.03 8.50 11.19
C LYS A 34 -4.03 7.60 11.92
N GLY A 35 -2.90 7.26 11.29
CA GLY A 35 -1.84 6.42 11.85
C GLY A 35 -2.12 4.91 11.73
N GLU A 36 -3.07 4.51 10.89
CA GLU A 36 -3.36 3.09 10.64
C GLU A 36 -2.56 2.57 9.45
N ILE A 37 -2.12 1.32 9.50
CA ILE A 37 -1.57 0.64 8.34
C ILE A 37 -2.67 -0.19 7.66
N ARG A 38 -2.83 0.01 6.36
CA ARG A 38 -3.65 -0.84 5.48
C ARG A 38 -2.76 -1.55 4.48
N ALA A 39 -3.16 -2.75 4.09
CA ALA A 39 -2.49 -3.52 3.05
C ALA A 39 -3.53 -3.95 2.01
N CYS A 40 -3.21 -3.76 0.74
CA CYS A 40 -4.04 -4.22 -0.37
C CYS A 40 -3.19 -4.85 -1.48
N ASP A 41 -3.86 -5.51 -2.42
CA ASP A 41 -3.20 -5.93 -3.66
C ASP A 41 -2.79 -4.67 -4.43
N PRO A 42 -1.56 -4.61 -4.99
CA PRO A 42 -1.12 -3.43 -5.74
C PRO A 42 -1.82 -3.27 -7.09
N ARG A 43 -2.59 -4.26 -7.55
CA ARG A 43 -3.33 -4.18 -8.82
C ARG A 43 -4.75 -3.66 -8.57
N CYS A 44 -5.11 -2.64 -9.32
CA CYS A 44 -6.47 -2.10 -9.34
C CYS A 44 -7.44 -3.19 -9.83
N PRO A 45 -8.53 -3.50 -9.11
CA PRO A 45 -9.47 -4.55 -9.50
C PRO A 45 -10.28 -4.20 -10.76
N HIS A 46 -10.24 -2.95 -11.23
CA HIS A 46 -10.92 -2.53 -12.45
C HIS A 46 -10.24 -3.06 -13.72
N GLN A 47 -8.94 -2.74 -13.91
CA GLN A 47 -8.17 -3.06 -15.13
C GLN A 47 -6.69 -3.37 -14.84
N GLU A 48 -6.37 -3.81 -13.62
CA GLU A 48 -5.04 -4.31 -13.20
C GLU A 48 -3.88 -3.29 -13.25
N PHE A 49 -4.17 -1.99 -13.42
CA PHE A 49 -3.18 -0.92 -13.26
C PHE A 49 -2.51 -0.95 -11.88
N GLN A 50 -1.24 -0.57 -11.82
CA GLN A 50 -0.53 -0.49 -10.55
C GLN A 50 -1.05 0.70 -9.74
N LEU A 51 -1.60 0.42 -8.57
CA LEU A 51 -2.17 1.44 -7.68
C LEU A 51 -1.10 2.39 -7.10
N ILE A 52 0.18 1.99 -7.10
CA ILE A 52 1.28 2.87 -6.71
C ILE A 52 1.44 4.07 -7.67
N ASP A 53 0.99 3.92 -8.92
CA ASP A 53 1.00 5.00 -9.91
C ASP A 53 -0.25 5.89 -9.80
N GLY A 54 -1.12 5.62 -8.82
CA GLY A 54 -2.28 6.42 -8.47
C GLY A 54 -1.95 7.58 -7.53
N ASP A 55 -2.99 8.20 -6.99
CA ASP A 55 -2.88 9.26 -5.99
C ASP A 55 -3.42 8.77 -4.65
N PHE A 56 -2.66 9.01 -3.58
CA PHE A 56 -3.07 8.69 -2.22
C PHE A 56 -2.96 9.94 -1.35
N ASP A 57 -4.08 10.38 -0.79
CA ASP A 57 -4.17 11.60 0.03
C ASP A 57 -4.08 11.33 1.56
N GLY A 58 -3.72 10.10 1.94
CA GLY A 58 -3.71 9.65 3.34
C GLY A 58 -5.01 9.01 3.82
N GLU A 59 -6.11 9.08 3.05
CA GLU A 59 -7.38 8.40 3.36
C GLU A 59 -7.97 7.67 2.15
N THR A 60 -7.84 8.25 0.96
CA THR A 60 -8.40 7.77 -0.30
C THR A 60 -7.27 7.47 -1.29
N LEU A 61 -7.28 6.26 -1.84
CA LEU A 61 -6.43 5.84 -2.94
C LEU A 61 -7.22 5.88 -4.25
N ILE A 62 -6.76 6.67 -5.22
CA ILE A 62 -7.40 6.85 -6.52
C ILE A 62 -6.48 6.27 -7.60
N CYS A 63 -7.00 5.32 -8.37
CA CYS A 63 -6.31 4.76 -9.54
C CYS A 63 -6.10 5.85 -10.60
N SER A 64 -4.95 5.84 -11.28
CA SER A 64 -4.61 6.81 -12.33
C SER A 64 -5.20 6.51 -13.72
N ALA A 65 -5.84 5.36 -13.87
CA ALA A 65 -6.56 4.93 -15.08
C ALA A 65 -8.03 5.33 -15.07
#